data_AF-A0AAN7Y7K7-F1
#
_entry.id   AF-A0AAN7Y7K7-F1
#
_cell.length_a   1.000
_cell.length_b   1.000
_cell.length_c   1.000
_cell.angle_alpha   90.00
_cell.angle_beta   90.00
_cell.angle_gamma   90.00
#
_symmetry.space_group_name_H-M   'P 1'
#
loop_
_entity.id
_entity.type
_entity.pdbx_description
1 polymer ?
#
loop_
_entity_poly.entity_id
_entity_poly.type
_entity_poly.pdbx_seq_one_letter_code
_entity_poly.pdbx_strand_id
1 'polypeptide(L)'
;MFGQLLIGFAQPFVLAAPTTYSDLWFSPAGRTTATAVASLANPFGAALGQLISPFWVSDPSDIPYSILWVSIIATVATIPSFFIPRKPPSPPAPNSGPIATLDQTSTNSIKEDLRVLLTSLEFYLIFIPFAVYVGFFNAFSSLLNQILEPYGFSEDDAGIAGAVLIVVGLVTAAITSPLNDKYKFYIWFVKISVPLIALSYLIFIFAPPTRSIPYVYVVCALLGSASFGLVPVVLEFLVEILHPLSPAADNFSEGVSL
;
A
#
# COMPACT_ATOMS: atom_id res chain seq x y z
N MET A 1 -3.98 -24.03 -4.42
CA MET A 1 -5.40 -23.70 -4.19
C MET A 1 -5.69 -23.40 -2.71
N PHE A 2 -5.68 -24.37 -1.79
CA PHE A 2 -6.01 -24.10 -0.37
C PHE A 2 -5.12 -23.03 0.29
N GLY A 3 -3.80 -23.09 0.12
CA GLY A 3 -2.88 -22.08 0.66
C GLY A 3 -3.13 -20.67 0.13
N GLN A 4 -3.48 -20.53 -1.15
CA GLN A 4 -3.82 -19.23 -1.75
C GLN A 4 -5.12 -18.65 -1.18
N LEU A 5 -6.12 -19.49 -0.90
CA LEU A 5 -7.35 -19.06 -0.24
C LEU A 5 -7.08 -18.56 1.17
N LEU A 6 -6.22 -19.24 1.94
CA LEU A 6 -5.82 -18.80 3.28
C LEU A 6 -5.08 -17.46 3.24
N ILE A 7 -4.11 -17.31 2.33
CA ILE A 7 -3.37 -16.05 2.16
C ILE A 7 -4.32 -14.92 1.75
N GLY A 8 -5.23 -15.17 0.81
CA GLY A 8 -6.22 -14.20 0.36
C GLY A 8 -7.18 -13.77 1.48
N PHE A 9 -7.59 -14.71 2.35
CA PHE A 9 -8.40 -14.39 3.53
C PHE A 9 -7.62 -13.59 4.57
N ALA A 10 -6.32 -13.84 4.75
CA ALA A 10 -5.48 -13.12 5.70
C ALA A 10 -5.15 -11.68 5.26
N GLN A 11 -5.09 -11.42 3.94
CA GLN A 11 -4.63 -10.16 3.37
C GLN A 11 -5.39 -8.91 3.86
N PRO A 12 -6.74 -8.88 3.95
CA PRO A 12 -7.47 -7.73 4.50
C PRO A 12 -7.07 -7.41 5.94
N PHE A 13 -6.84 -8.41 6.78
CA PHE A 13 -6.43 -8.20 8.18
C PHE A 13 -5.04 -7.59 8.28
N VAL A 14 -4.10 -8.06 7.44
CA VAL A 14 -2.73 -7.52 7.38
C VAL A 14 -2.74 -6.07 6.90
N LEU A 15 -3.59 -5.74 5.91
CA LEU A 15 -3.71 -4.38 5.38
C LEU A 15 -4.42 -3.41 6.33
N ALA A 16 -5.35 -3.90 7.17
CA ALA A 16 -6.07 -3.08 8.15
C ALA A 16 -5.34 -2.92 9.50
N ALA A 17 -4.33 -3.75 9.77
CA ALA A 17 -3.59 -3.69 11.04
C ALA A 17 -2.85 -2.36 11.26
N PRO A 18 -2.15 -1.77 10.28
CA PRO A 18 -1.44 -0.49 10.46
C PRO A 18 -2.33 0.66 10.93
N THR A 19 -3.49 0.83 10.30
CA THR A 19 -4.42 1.92 10.60
C THR A 19 -5.00 1.74 12.01
N THR A 20 -5.47 0.54 12.33
CA THR A 20 -6.02 0.22 13.66
C THR A 20 -4.98 0.38 14.76
N TYR A 21 -3.75 -0.10 14.53
CA TYR A 21 -2.67 0.02 15.50
C TYR A 21 -2.27 1.48 15.73
N SER A 22 -2.15 2.27 14.66
CA SER A 22 -1.78 3.67 14.76
C SER A 22 -2.80 4.50 15.55
N ASP A 23 -4.09 4.21 15.37
CA ASP A 23 -5.20 4.91 16.03
C ASP A 23 -5.23 4.63 17.55
N LEU A 24 -4.90 3.40 17.93
CA LEU A 24 -4.86 2.97 19.33
C LEU A 24 -3.65 3.50 20.10
N TRP A 25 -2.49 3.64 19.44
CA TRP A 25 -1.20 3.85 20.12
C TRP A 25 -0.58 5.24 19.92
N PHE A 26 -0.99 5.99 18.90
CA PHE A 26 -0.38 7.29 18.58
C PHE A 26 -1.39 8.43 18.67
N SER A 27 -0.91 9.63 19.01
CA SER A 27 -1.72 10.85 18.98
C SER A 27 -2.06 11.23 17.52
N PRO A 28 -3.09 12.07 17.28
CA PRO A 28 -3.52 12.44 15.93
C PRO A 28 -2.38 12.98 15.04
N ALA A 29 -1.42 13.71 15.61
CA ALA A 29 -0.26 14.23 14.91
C ALA A 29 0.77 13.15 14.51
N GLY A 30 0.87 12.04 15.25
CA GLY A 30 1.79 10.93 14.96
C GLY A 30 1.14 9.77 14.19
N ARG A 31 -0.20 9.69 14.16
CA ARG A 31 -0.97 8.60 13.57
C ARG A 31 -0.71 8.41 12.07
N THR A 32 -0.70 9.51 11.31
CA THR A 32 -0.52 9.49 9.86
C THR A 32 0.85 8.93 9.48
N THR A 33 1.92 9.40 10.13
CA THR A 33 3.28 8.90 9.91
C THR A 33 3.42 7.43 10.31
N ALA A 34 2.86 7.04 11.46
CA ALA A 34 2.89 5.65 11.92
C ALA A 34 2.17 4.70 10.94
N THR A 35 0.99 5.10 10.45
CA THR A 35 0.25 4.36 9.41
C THR A 35 1.05 4.25 8.12
N ALA A 36 1.63 5.36 7.66
CA ALA A 36 2.39 5.40 6.42
C ALA A 36 3.60 4.45 6.47
N VAL A 37 4.42 4.55 7.53
CA VAL A 37 5.62 3.68 7.70
C VAL A 37 5.22 2.21 7.73
N ALA A 38 4.19 1.84 8.50
CA ALA A 38 3.73 0.47 8.58
C ALA A 38 3.09 -0.03 7.27
N SER A 39 2.41 0.84 6.52
CA SER A 39 1.81 0.48 5.22
C SER A 39 2.87 0.26 4.13
N LEU A 40 4.00 0.98 4.18
CA LEU A 40 5.13 0.80 3.27
C LEU A 40 5.87 -0.53 3.48
N ALA A 41 5.68 -1.21 4.61
CA ALA A 41 6.29 -2.51 4.87
C ALA A 41 5.81 -3.59 3.89
N ASN A 42 4.55 -3.52 3.43
CA ASN A 42 3.99 -4.47 2.48
C ASN A 42 4.70 -4.42 1.12
N PRO A 43 4.72 -3.29 0.39
CA PRO A 43 5.46 -3.21 -0.87
C PRO A 43 6.95 -3.45 -0.69
N PHE A 44 7.56 -3.01 0.42
CA PHE A 44 8.96 -3.33 0.71
C PHE A 44 9.23 -4.84 0.80
N GLY A 45 8.36 -5.60 1.49
CA GLY A 45 8.43 -7.05 1.53
C GLY A 45 8.26 -7.70 0.15
N ALA A 46 7.37 -7.16 -0.69
CA ALA A 46 7.22 -7.62 -2.08
C ALA A 46 8.48 -7.41 -2.91
N ALA A 47 9.17 -6.28 -2.74
CA ALA A 47 10.46 -6.00 -3.41
C ALA A 47 11.55 -6.98 -3.00
N LEU A 48 11.65 -7.28 -1.70
CA LEU A 48 12.56 -8.29 -1.20
C LEU A 48 12.22 -9.67 -1.75
N GLY A 49 10.94 -10.03 -1.82
CA GLY A 49 10.50 -11.27 -2.44
C GLY A 49 10.92 -11.39 -3.91
N GLN A 50 10.73 -10.32 -4.69
CA GLN A 50 11.13 -10.29 -6.10
C GLN A 50 12.65 -10.36 -6.30
N LEU A 51 13.42 -9.73 -5.41
CA LEU A 51 14.88 -9.74 -5.51
C LEU A 51 15.49 -11.05 -5.00
N ILE A 52 14.96 -11.62 -3.90
CA ILE A 52 15.53 -12.79 -3.23
C ILE A 52 15.06 -14.10 -3.86
N SER A 53 13.83 -14.16 -4.37
CA SER A 53 13.25 -15.42 -4.89
C SER A 53 14.07 -16.05 -6.02
N PRO A 54 14.61 -15.31 -7.02
CA PRO A 54 15.45 -15.89 -8.06
C PRO A 54 16.75 -16.51 -7.51
N PHE A 55 17.32 -15.96 -6.43
CA PHE A 55 18.51 -16.52 -5.79
C PHE A 55 18.24 -17.79 -4.98
N TRP A 56 16.99 -18.02 -4.56
CA TRP A 56 16.59 -19.22 -3.81
C TRP A 56 16.03 -20.33 -4.70
N VAL A 57 15.60 -20.01 -5.91
CA VAL A 57 14.92 -20.94 -6.82
C VAL A 57 15.66 -20.95 -8.15
N SER A 58 16.60 -21.88 -8.29
CA SER A 58 17.29 -22.11 -9.57
C SER A 58 16.65 -23.25 -10.35
N ASP A 59 16.11 -24.24 -9.64
CA ASP A 59 15.39 -25.36 -10.22
C ASP A 59 13.94 -25.45 -9.67
N PRO A 60 12.99 -26.03 -10.42
CA PRO A 60 11.61 -26.23 -9.92
C PRO A 60 11.53 -27.04 -8.61
N SER A 61 12.55 -27.85 -8.30
CA SER A 61 12.67 -28.58 -7.03
C SER A 61 12.92 -27.69 -5.83
N ASP A 62 13.35 -26.45 -6.02
CA ASP A 62 13.69 -25.49 -4.96
C ASP A 62 12.46 -24.69 -4.49
N ILE A 63 11.39 -24.67 -5.29
CA ILE A 63 10.15 -23.95 -4.97
C ILE A 63 9.59 -24.32 -3.58
N PRO A 64 9.48 -25.61 -3.20
CA PRO A 64 9.01 -25.97 -1.86
C PRO A 64 9.93 -25.47 -0.74
N TYR A 65 11.25 -25.45 -0.97
CA TYR A 65 12.23 -24.95 0.01
C TYR A 65 12.14 -23.43 0.16
N SER A 66 11.98 -22.70 -0.93
CA SER A 66 11.76 -21.24 -0.89
C SER A 66 10.48 -20.89 -0.11
N ILE A 67 9.37 -21.61 -0.35
CA ILE A 67 8.13 -21.44 0.41
C ILE A 67 8.33 -21.76 1.90
N LEU A 68 9.11 -22.79 2.22
CA LEU A 68 9.44 -23.15 3.59
C LEU A 68 10.22 -22.04 4.30
N TRP A 69 11.25 -21.48 3.66
CA TRP A 69 12.03 -20.37 4.20
C TRP A 69 11.16 -19.13 4.45
N VAL A 70 10.33 -18.75 3.49
CA VAL A 70 9.36 -17.65 3.66
C VAL A 70 8.42 -17.92 4.84
N SER A 71 7.94 -19.16 4.98
CA SER A 71 7.06 -19.56 6.08
C SER A 71 7.75 -19.48 7.45
N ILE A 72 9.02 -19.88 7.54
CA ILE A 72 9.83 -19.77 8.75
C ILE A 72 10.04 -18.29 9.11
N ILE A 73 10.46 -17.47 8.15
CA ILE A 73 10.68 -16.03 8.37
C ILE A 73 9.39 -15.35 8.82
N ALA A 74 8.26 -15.62 8.17
CA ALA A 74 6.96 -15.10 8.56
C ALA A 74 6.55 -15.54 9.97
N THR A 75 6.80 -16.81 10.34
CA THR A 75 6.51 -17.32 11.69
C THR A 75 7.39 -16.64 12.74
N VAL A 76 8.67 -16.44 12.47
CA VAL A 76 9.57 -15.74 13.40
C VAL A 76 9.17 -14.28 13.54
N ALA A 77 8.79 -13.62 12.43
CA ALA A 77 8.33 -12.23 12.43
C ALA A 77 7.02 -12.01 13.19
N THR A 78 6.19 -13.05 13.38
CA THR A 78 4.96 -12.96 14.18
C THR A 78 5.20 -13.19 15.68
N ILE A 79 6.33 -13.76 16.10
CA ILE A 79 6.64 -14.00 17.53
C ILE A 79 6.53 -12.73 18.39
N PRO A 80 7.08 -11.56 17.98
CA PRO A 80 6.94 -10.32 18.75
C PRO A 80 5.50 -9.92 19.02
N SER A 81 4.54 -10.28 18.15
CA SER A 81 3.13 -9.92 18.30
C SER A 81 2.50 -10.47 19.59
N PHE A 82 2.99 -11.59 20.12
CA PHE A 82 2.52 -12.14 21.40
C PHE A 82 2.95 -11.32 22.61
N PHE A 83 4.00 -10.53 22.48
CA PHE A 83 4.56 -9.70 23.55
C PHE A 83 4.04 -8.26 23.50
N ILE A 84 3.40 -7.85 22.39
CA ILE A 84 2.83 -6.51 22.25
C ILE A 84 1.51 -6.46 23.04
N PRO A 85 1.37 -5.57 24.05
CA PRO A 85 0.14 -5.43 24.81
C PRO A 85 -1.05 -5.10 23.90
N ARG A 86 -2.24 -5.59 24.24
CA ARG A 86 -3.45 -5.35 23.43
C ARG A 86 -3.90 -3.88 23.45
N LYS A 87 -3.45 -3.10 24.44
CA LYS A 87 -3.72 -1.66 24.64
C LYS A 87 -2.49 -0.97 25.24
N PRO A 88 -2.23 0.31 24.94
CA PRO A 88 -1.14 1.05 25.56
C PRO A 88 -1.34 1.15 27.09
N PRO A 89 -0.26 1.05 27.90
CA PRO A 89 -0.35 1.15 29.36
C PRO A 89 -0.81 2.54 29.86
N SER A 90 -0.64 3.58 29.05
CA SER A 90 -1.09 4.94 29.31
C SER A 90 -1.74 5.53 28.05
N PRO A 91 -2.93 6.15 28.17
CA PRO A 91 -3.62 6.76 27.03
C PRO A 91 -2.78 7.92 26.44
N PRO A 92 -2.66 8.03 25.09
CA PRO A 92 -1.81 9.04 24.45
C PRO A 92 -2.28 10.50 24.60
N ALA A 93 -3.48 10.78 25.14
CA ALA A 93 -3.99 12.14 25.40
C ALA A 93 -5.02 12.19 26.56
N PRO A 94 -5.25 13.37 27.19
CA PRO A 94 -6.25 13.54 28.28
C PRO A 94 -7.69 13.19 27.90
N ASN A 95 -7.99 13.04 26.61
CA ASN A 95 -9.31 12.66 26.09
C ASN A 95 -9.32 11.32 25.33
N SER A 96 -8.21 10.58 25.27
CA SER A 96 -8.23 9.21 24.73
C SER A 96 -8.66 8.25 25.84
N GLY A 97 -9.94 8.27 26.19
CA GLY A 97 -10.58 7.15 26.86
C GLY A 97 -10.47 5.88 26.00
N PRO A 98 -10.73 4.67 26.53
CA PRO A 98 -10.41 3.40 25.85
C PRO A 98 -11.20 3.09 24.55
N ILE A 99 -11.86 4.10 23.97
CA ILE A 99 -13.10 4.04 23.19
C ILE A 99 -13.38 5.33 22.35
N ALA A 100 -12.56 6.38 22.38
CA ALA A 100 -13.03 7.74 22.03
C ALA A 100 -13.17 8.13 20.54
N THR A 101 -12.93 7.26 19.56
CA THR A 101 -13.26 7.51 18.13
C THR A 101 -14.02 6.37 17.45
N LEU A 102 -14.20 5.23 18.13
CA LEU A 102 -14.94 4.07 17.59
C LEU A 102 -16.11 3.60 18.47
N ASP A 103 -16.13 3.80 19.81
CA ASP A 103 -17.34 3.49 20.61
C ASP A 103 -18.16 4.72 21.04
N GLN A 104 -17.90 5.91 20.48
CA GLN A 104 -18.88 7.01 20.48
C GLN A 104 -19.60 7.21 19.13
N THR A 105 -19.32 6.40 18.11
CA THR A 105 -19.72 6.73 16.72
C THR A 105 -20.47 5.65 15.94
N SER A 106 -20.74 4.46 16.48
CA SER A 106 -21.58 3.48 15.77
C SER A 106 -22.49 2.68 16.69
N THR A 107 -23.66 3.24 17.02
CA THR A 107 -24.87 2.42 17.22
C THR A 107 -25.39 1.83 15.90
N ASN A 108 -24.76 2.18 14.77
CA ASN A 108 -25.10 1.63 13.47
C ASN A 108 -24.48 0.23 13.33
N SER A 109 -25.28 -0.69 12.83
CA SER A 109 -24.80 -2.05 12.54
C SER A 109 -23.73 -1.98 11.45
N ILE A 110 -22.69 -2.82 11.50
CA ILE A 110 -21.72 -3.00 10.38
C ILE A 110 -22.44 -3.12 9.03
N LYS A 111 -23.66 -3.70 9.04
CA LYS A 111 -24.54 -3.81 7.87
C LYS A 111 -25.02 -2.46 7.33
N GLU A 112 -25.31 -1.49 8.19
CA GLU A 112 -25.73 -0.14 7.82
C GLU A 112 -24.56 0.65 7.23
N ASP A 113 -23.38 0.58 7.85
CA ASP A 113 -22.17 1.21 7.31
C ASP A 113 -21.81 0.62 5.95
N LEU A 114 -21.85 -0.71 5.82
CA LEU A 114 -21.62 -1.39 4.53
C LEU A 114 -22.67 -0.99 3.48
N ARG A 115 -23.93 -0.83 3.89
CA ARG A 115 -25.01 -0.43 2.98
C ARG A 115 -24.82 1.00 2.51
N VAL A 116 -24.49 1.94 3.40
CA VAL A 116 -24.23 3.34 3.04
C VAL A 116 -23.04 3.41 2.09
N LEU A 117 -21.96 2.69 2.39
CA LEU A 117 -20.75 2.66 1.56
C LEU A 117 -21.00 2.04 0.17
N LEU A 118 -21.80 0.97 0.09
CA LEU A 118 -22.16 0.32 -1.18
C LEU A 118 -23.24 1.06 -1.97
N THR A 119 -23.91 2.05 -1.39
CA THR A 119 -24.96 2.85 -2.05
C THR A 119 -24.45 4.22 -2.50
N SER A 120 -23.32 4.71 -1.95
CA SER A 120 -22.79 6.02 -2.33
C SER A 120 -22.09 6.00 -3.69
N LEU A 121 -22.39 6.99 -4.52
CA LEU A 121 -21.79 7.13 -5.84
C LEU A 121 -20.32 7.55 -5.72
N GLU A 122 -20.03 8.38 -4.73
CA GLU A 122 -18.72 8.89 -4.37
C GLU A 122 -17.74 7.75 -4.08
N PHE A 123 -18.21 6.70 -3.40
CA PHE A 123 -17.40 5.50 -3.16
C PHE A 123 -16.98 4.83 -4.47
N TYR A 124 -17.91 4.57 -5.39
CA TYR A 124 -17.58 3.91 -6.67
C TYR A 124 -16.68 4.77 -7.56
N LEU A 125 -16.84 6.09 -7.54
CA LEU A 125 -15.99 7.02 -8.30
C LEU A 125 -14.51 6.95 -7.89
N ILE A 126 -14.20 6.54 -6.67
CA ILE A 126 -12.81 6.36 -6.17
C ILE A 126 -12.40 4.89 -6.23
N PHE A 127 -13.30 4.01 -5.80
CA PHE A 127 -13.06 2.58 -5.70
C PHE A 127 -12.70 1.96 -7.05
N ILE A 128 -13.44 2.27 -8.12
CA ILE A 128 -13.21 1.69 -9.44
C ILE A 128 -11.83 2.08 -9.99
N PRO A 129 -11.46 3.38 -10.08
CA PRO A 129 -10.12 3.76 -10.53
C PRO A 129 -9.00 3.20 -9.66
N PHE A 130 -9.18 3.19 -8.34
CA PHE A 130 -8.18 2.66 -7.42
C PHE A 130 -8.01 1.14 -7.58
N ALA A 131 -9.11 0.39 -7.71
CA ALA A 131 -9.08 -1.05 -7.94
C ALA A 131 -8.42 -1.40 -9.28
N VAL A 132 -8.71 -0.65 -10.34
CA VAL A 132 -8.04 -0.82 -11.65
C VAL A 132 -6.55 -0.52 -11.52
N TYR A 133 -6.17 0.58 -10.87
CA TYR A 133 -4.78 0.96 -10.66
C TYR A 133 -4.00 -0.11 -9.87
N VAL A 134 -4.50 -0.52 -8.70
CA VAL A 134 -3.85 -1.54 -7.85
C VAL A 134 -3.82 -2.90 -8.54
N GLY A 135 -4.90 -3.28 -9.23
CA GLY A 135 -4.99 -4.54 -9.98
C GLY A 135 -3.98 -4.58 -11.13
N PHE A 136 -3.89 -3.52 -11.91
CA PHE A 136 -2.96 -3.43 -13.04
C PHE A 136 -1.50 -3.42 -12.58
N PHE A 137 -1.19 -2.66 -11.52
CA PHE A 137 0.14 -2.64 -10.91
C PHE A 137 0.56 -4.02 -10.39
N ASN A 138 -0.32 -4.72 -9.66
CA ASN A 138 -0.02 -6.07 -9.15
C ASN A 138 0.14 -7.09 -10.27
N ALA A 139 -0.74 -7.05 -11.28
CA ALA A 139 -0.62 -7.93 -12.44
C ALA A 139 0.70 -7.69 -13.19
N PHE A 140 1.02 -6.43 -13.47
CA PHE A 140 2.27 -6.06 -14.13
C PHE A 140 3.49 -6.51 -13.33
N SER A 141 3.53 -6.20 -12.02
CA SER A 141 4.63 -6.56 -11.14
C SER A 141 4.81 -8.08 -11.04
N SER A 142 3.72 -8.84 -11.02
CA SER A 142 3.76 -10.31 -10.96
C SER A 142 4.14 -10.97 -12.28
N LEU A 143 3.78 -10.38 -13.41
CA LEU A 143 4.04 -10.93 -14.75
C LEU A 143 5.32 -10.36 -15.38
N LEU A 144 6.07 -9.53 -14.66
CA LEU A 144 7.25 -8.85 -15.20
C LEU A 144 8.26 -9.83 -15.80
N ASN A 145 8.53 -10.95 -15.11
CA ASN A 145 9.38 -12.03 -15.61
C ASN A 145 8.86 -12.60 -16.94
N GLN A 146 7.57 -12.94 -17.00
CA GLN A 146 6.93 -13.51 -18.20
C GLN A 146 6.87 -12.53 -19.37
N ILE A 147 6.83 -11.22 -19.10
CA ILE A 147 6.85 -10.18 -20.14
C ILE A 147 8.26 -10.02 -20.71
N LEU A 148 9.30 -10.15 -19.88
CA LEU A 148 10.69 -9.93 -20.29
C LEU A 148 11.37 -11.18 -20.87
N GLU A 149 11.01 -12.38 -20.40
CA GLU A 149 11.59 -13.67 -20.84
C GLU A 149 11.58 -13.86 -22.38
N PRO A 150 10.50 -13.58 -23.14
CA PRO A 150 10.48 -13.75 -24.60
C PRO A 150 11.48 -12.86 -25.36
N TYR A 151 11.96 -11.80 -24.72
CA TYR A 151 12.90 -10.85 -25.32
C TYR A 151 14.36 -11.19 -25.02
N GLY A 152 14.62 -12.25 -24.25
CA GLY A 152 15.95 -12.75 -23.91
C GLY A 152 16.55 -12.15 -22.64
N PHE A 153 15.73 -11.55 -21.78
CA PHE A 153 16.15 -11.12 -20.44
C PHE A 153 16.20 -12.31 -19.49
N SER A 154 17.16 -12.30 -18.56
CA SER A 154 17.26 -13.32 -17.52
C SER A 154 16.19 -13.12 -16.43
N GLU A 155 15.92 -14.16 -15.65
CA GLU A 155 15.05 -14.06 -14.47
C GLU A 155 15.62 -13.08 -13.43
N ASP A 156 16.94 -12.99 -13.32
CA ASP A 156 17.63 -12.02 -12.47
C ASP A 156 17.37 -10.58 -12.91
N ASP A 157 17.45 -10.30 -14.21
CA ASP A 157 17.19 -8.95 -14.75
C ASP A 157 15.75 -8.51 -14.48
N ALA A 158 14.81 -9.44 -14.63
CA ALA A 158 13.40 -9.15 -14.41
C ALA A 158 13.07 -8.99 -12.91
N GLY A 159 13.71 -9.78 -12.03
CA GLY A 159 13.65 -9.60 -10.58
C GLY A 159 14.21 -8.24 -10.14
N ILE A 160 15.35 -7.82 -10.69
CA ILE A 160 15.95 -6.50 -10.45
C ILE A 160 15.04 -5.38 -10.98
N ALA A 161 14.43 -5.53 -12.16
CA ALA A 161 13.48 -4.55 -12.69
C ALA A 161 12.28 -4.34 -11.75
N GLY A 162 11.73 -5.41 -11.20
CA GLY A 162 10.65 -5.37 -10.22
C GLY A 162 11.08 -4.70 -8.91
N ALA A 163 12.27 -5.06 -8.41
CA ALA A 163 12.85 -4.42 -7.23
C ALA A 163 13.10 -2.92 -7.45
N VAL A 164 13.64 -2.51 -8.61
CA VAL A 164 13.84 -1.09 -8.97
C VAL A 164 12.51 -0.35 -9.00
N LEU A 165 11.48 -0.93 -9.61
CA LEU A 165 10.13 -0.37 -9.64
C LEU A 165 9.59 -0.11 -8.23
N ILE A 166 9.75 -1.05 -7.31
CA ILE A 166 9.24 -0.86 -5.95
C ILE A 166 10.13 0.09 -5.14
N VAL A 167 11.44 -0.12 -5.11
CA VAL A 167 12.38 0.67 -4.28
C VAL A 167 12.38 2.14 -4.68
N VAL A 168 12.45 2.44 -5.99
CA VAL A 168 12.36 3.84 -6.46
C VAL A 168 10.99 4.44 -6.13
N GLY A 169 9.93 3.64 -6.23
CA GLY A 169 8.59 4.03 -5.80
C GLY A 169 8.52 4.41 -4.33
N LEU A 170 9.08 3.59 -3.43
CA LEU A 170 9.12 3.84 -1.99
C LEU A 170 9.92 5.10 -1.65
N VAL A 171 11.09 5.30 -2.27
CA VAL A 171 11.90 6.50 -2.09
C VAL A 171 11.14 7.74 -2.57
N THR A 172 10.45 7.65 -3.71
CA THR A 172 9.63 8.74 -4.23
C THR A 172 8.48 9.04 -3.28
N ALA A 173 7.75 8.03 -2.80
CA ALA A 173 6.66 8.22 -1.84
C ALA A 173 7.14 8.85 -0.53
N ALA A 174 8.31 8.44 -0.02
CA ALA A 174 8.91 9.01 1.19
C ALA A 174 9.25 10.50 1.06
N ILE A 175 9.64 10.95 -0.14
CA ILE A 175 9.91 12.37 -0.43
C ILE A 175 8.61 13.11 -0.71
N THR A 176 7.76 12.58 -1.57
CA THR A 176 6.54 13.23 -2.04
C THR A 176 5.48 13.36 -0.95
N SER A 177 5.37 12.41 -0.03
CA SER A 177 4.35 12.45 1.04
C SER A 177 4.49 13.70 1.94
N PRO A 178 5.64 13.98 2.58
CA PRO A 178 5.79 15.21 3.37
C PRO A 178 5.62 16.50 2.57
N LEU A 179 6.03 16.50 1.30
CA LEU A 179 5.85 17.65 0.41
C LEU A 179 4.36 17.89 0.18
N ASN A 180 3.62 16.85 -0.17
CA ASN A 180 2.21 16.98 -0.48
C ASN A 180 1.37 17.35 0.76
N ASP A 181 1.74 16.84 1.94
CA ASP A 181 1.13 17.23 3.22
C ASP A 181 1.32 18.72 3.53
N LYS A 182 2.48 19.28 3.18
CA LYS A 182 2.81 20.70 3.39
C LYS A 182 2.10 21.63 2.42
N TYR A 183 2.03 21.24 1.15
CA TYR A 183 1.57 22.13 0.07
C TYR A 183 0.10 21.91 -0.34
N LYS A 184 -0.54 20.83 0.13
CA LYS A 184 -1.96 20.53 -0.10
C LYS A 184 -2.36 20.45 -1.58
N PHE A 185 -1.43 20.10 -2.48
CA PHE A 185 -1.66 20.04 -3.94
C PHE A 185 -2.16 18.67 -4.45
N TYR A 186 -2.96 17.96 -3.66
CA TYR A 186 -3.43 16.59 -3.91
C TYR A 186 -4.04 16.38 -5.30
N ILE A 187 -5.00 17.22 -5.68
CA ILE A 187 -5.74 17.09 -6.94
C ILE A 187 -4.80 17.28 -8.14
N TRP A 188 -3.87 18.24 -8.05
CA TRP A 188 -2.87 18.47 -9.10
C TRP A 188 -1.90 17.31 -9.22
N PHE A 189 -1.45 16.77 -8.09
CA PHE A 189 -0.55 15.63 -8.06
C PHE A 189 -1.20 14.39 -8.71
N VAL A 190 -2.46 14.11 -8.41
CA VAL A 190 -3.22 13.01 -9.06
C VAL A 190 -3.36 13.24 -10.56
N LYS A 191 -3.74 14.46 -10.97
CA LYS A 191 -3.92 14.81 -12.39
C LYS A 191 -2.65 14.65 -13.23
N ILE A 192 -1.48 14.80 -12.63
CA ILE A 192 -0.18 14.62 -13.31
C ILE A 192 0.28 13.16 -13.24
N SER A 193 0.12 12.52 -12.08
CA SER A 193 0.64 11.17 -11.86
C SER A 193 -0.13 10.10 -12.64
N VAL A 194 -1.46 10.20 -12.75
CA VAL A 194 -2.28 9.25 -13.50
C VAL A 194 -1.89 9.15 -14.98
N PRO A 195 -1.81 10.24 -15.76
CA PRO A 195 -1.35 10.16 -17.15
C PRO A 195 0.12 9.76 -17.26
N LEU A 196 0.96 10.11 -16.28
CA LEU A 196 2.36 9.67 -16.25
C LEU A 196 2.48 8.14 -16.08
N ILE A 197 1.65 7.54 -15.23
CA ILE A 197 1.55 6.08 -15.07
C ILE A 197 1.11 5.44 -16.38
N ALA A 198 0.04 5.95 -17.00
CA ALA A 198 -0.47 5.42 -18.26
C ALA A 198 0.57 5.52 -19.39
N LEU A 199 1.27 6.65 -19.49
CA LEU A 199 2.35 6.86 -20.44
C LEU A 199 3.52 5.91 -20.17
N SER A 200 3.88 5.68 -18.91
CA SER A 200 4.95 4.75 -18.54
C SER A 200 4.62 3.32 -18.97
N TYR A 201 3.37 2.87 -18.80
CA TYR A 201 2.94 1.58 -19.32
C TYR A 201 3.00 1.51 -20.85
N LEU A 202 2.59 2.57 -21.56
CA LEU A 202 2.68 2.62 -23.02
C LEU A 202 4.13 2.59 -23.51
N ILE A 203 5.03 3.34 -22.87
CA ILE A 203 6.46 3.34 -23.18
C ILE A 203 7.04 1.94 -22.91
N PHE A 204 6.60 1.27 -21.84
CA PHE A 204 7.08 -0.06 -21.50
C PHE A 204 6.79 -1.08 -22.60
N ILE A 205 5.70 -0.96 -23.38
CA ILE A 205 5.44 -1.87 -24.52
C ILE A 205 6.61 -1.90 -25.52
N PHE A 206 7.28 -0.77 -25.69
CA PHE A 206 8.41 -0.63 -26.62
C PHE A 206 9.76 -0.90 -25.96
N ALA A 207 9.83 -1.05 -24.64
CA ALA A 207 11.08 -1.23 -23.92
C ALA A 207 11.73 -2.61 -24.10
N PRO A 208 11.04 -3.75 -23.84
CA PRO A 208 11.61 -5.08 -24.02
C PRO A 208 12.14 -5.37 -25.45
N PRO A 209 11.46 -4.95 -26.53
CA PRO A 209 11.98 -5.12 -27.90
C PRO A 209 13.36 -4.51 -28.16
N THR A 210 13.76 -3.47 -27.41
CA THR A 210 15.09 -2.84 -27.58
C THR A 210 16.24 -3.68 -27.02
N ARG A 211 15.94 -4.73 -26.24
CA ARG A 211 16.93 -5.58 -25.53
C ARG A 211 17.91 -4.80 -24.65
N SER A 212 17.56 -3.57 -24.27
CA SER A 212 18.37 -2.69 -23.44
C SER A 212 17.93 -2.79 -21.98
N ILE A 213 18.71 -3.49 -21.14
CA ILE A 213 18.47 -3.61 -19.70
C ILE A 213 18.30 -2.24 -19.02
N PRO A 214 19.19 -1.24 -19.24
CA PRO A 214 19.04 0.06 -18.62
C PRO A 214 17.74 0.77 -18.99
N TYR A 215 17.25 0.57 -20.23
CA TYR A 215 16.00 1.19 -20.68
C TYR A 215 14.80 0.63 -19.93
N VAL A 216 14.73 -0.69 -19.77
CA VAL A 216 13.69 -1.37 -18.97
C VAL A 216 13.71 -0.86 -17.53
N TYR A 217 14.89 -0.76 -16.91
CA TYR A 217 15.02 -0.29 -15.52
C TYR A 217 14.57 1.16 -15.35
N VAL A 218 14.90 2.05 -16.30
CA VAL A 218 14.45 3.45 -16.25
C VAL A 218 12.93 3.55 -16.35
N VAL A 219 12.31 2.78 -17.25
CA VAL A 219 10.84 2.79 -17.39
C VAL A 219 10.17 2.21 -16.15
N CYS A 220 10.70 1.12 -15.58
CA CYS A 220 10.25 0.55 -14.31
C CYS A 220 10.38 1.55 -13.15
N ALA A 221 11.48 2.31 -13.07
CA ALA A 221 11.70 3.35 -12.07
C ALA A 221 10.70 4.51 -12.21
N LEU A 222 10.45 4.97 -13.44
CA LEU A 222 9.44 6.01 -13.73
C LEU A 222 8.03 5.53 -13.36
N LEU A 223 7.70 4.30 -13.71
CA LEU A 223 6.41 3.70 -13.38
C LEU A 223 6.21 3.55 -11.88
N GLY A 224 7.24 3.07 -11.17
CA GLY A 224 7.27 2.92 -9.72
C GLY A 224 7.11 4.24 -8.98
N SER A 225 7.89 5.26 -9.38
CA SER A 225 7.85 6.59 -8.78
C SER A 225 6.48 7.25 -8.90
N ALA A 226 5.88 7.21 -10.09
CA ALA A 226 4.54 7.75 -10.33
C ALA A 226 3.45 6.95 -9.59
N SER A 227 3.59 5.62 -9.52
CA SER A 227 2.61 4.74 -8.86
C SER A 227 2.59 4.93 -7.36
N PHE A 228 3.72 4.74 -6.67
CA PHE A 228 3.76 4.80 -5.20
C PHE A 228 3.53 6.21 -4.64
N GLY A 229 3.91 7.25 -5.39
CA GLY A 229 3.58 8.62 -5.02
C GLY A 229 2.08 8.89 -4.90
N LEU A 230 1.23 8.13 -5.61
CA LEU A 230 -0.23 8.30 -5.59
C LEU A 230 -0.89 7.71 -4.34
N VAL A 231 -0.27 6.73 -3.68
CA VAL A 231 -0.90 5.96 -2.59
C VAL A 231 -1.27 6.84 -1.39
N PRO A 232 -0.38 7.69 -0.83
CA PRO A 232 -0.74 8.57 0.29
C PRO A 232 -1.85 9.55 -0.08
N VAL A 233 -1.84 10.05 -1.32
CA VAL A 233 -2.82 11.02 -1.82
C VAL A 233 -4.23 10.45 -1.86
N VAL A 234 -4.36 9.21 -2.32
CA VAL A 234 -5.66 8.51 -2.34
C VAL A 234 -6.13 8.21 -0.92
N LEU A 235 -5.23 7.83 -0.01
CA LEU A 235 -5.59 7.58 1.39
C LEU A 235 -6.12 8.84 2.08
N GLU A 236 -5.49 10.00 1.88
CA GLU A 236 -5.99 11.26 2.44
C GLU A 236 -7.30 11.70 1.79
N PHE A 237 -7.45 11.57 0.48
CA PHE A 237 -8.69 11.88 -0.23
C PHE A 237 -9.85 10.97 0.21
N LEU A 238 -9.56 9.70 0.51
CA LEU A 238 -10.54 8.76 1.02
C LEU A 238 -11.01 9.14 2.43
N VAL A 239 -10.09 9.60 3.30
CA VAL A 239 -10.45 10.13 4.63
C VAL A 239 -11.34 11.37 4.51
N GLU A 240 -11.06 12.27 3.56
CA GLU A 240 -11.83 13.49 3.34
C GLU A 240 -13.23 13.23 2.76
N ILE A 241 -13.39 12.19 1.94
CA ILE A 241 -14.70 11.83 1.37
C ILE A 241 -15.54 10.97 2.32
N LEU A 242 -14.88 10.13 3.13
CA LEU A 242 -15.54 9.38 4.21
C LEU A 242 -15.77 10.23 5.46
N HIS A 243 -15.52 11.53 5.40
CA HIS A 243 -15.72 12.46 6.51
C HIS A 243 -17.15 12.48 7.12
N PRO A 244 -18.26 12.16 6.42
CA PRO A 244 -19.54 11.99 7.10
C PRO A 244 -19.66 10.70 7.94
N LEU A 245 -18.65 9.81 7.94
CA LEU A 245 -18.56 8.60 8.77
C LEU A 245 -17.53 8.72 9.91
N SER A 246 -16.79 9.83 10.02
CA SER A 246 -15.92 10.12 11.16
C SER A 246 -16.14 11.54 11.66
N PRO A 247 -16.94 11.74 12.73
CA PRO A 247 -17.12 13.03 13.40
C PRO A 247 -15.84 13.61 14.04
N ALA A 248 -14.67 12.99 13.85
CA ALA A 248 -13.42 13.40 14.49
C ALA A 248 -12.89 14.77 14.04
N ALA A 249 -13.44 15.37 12.97
CA ALA A 249 -13.07 16.72 12.55
C ALA A 249 -14.18 17.78 12.65
N ASP A 250 -15.38 17.45 13.15
CA ASP A 250 -16.33 18.49 13.59
C ASP A 250 -15.73 19.31 14.75
N ASN A 251 -14.93 18.67 15.61
CA ASN A 251 -14.19 19.33 16.69
C ASN A 251 -13.04 20.24 16.22
N PHE A 252 -12.63 20.16 14.94
CA PHE A 252 -11.64 21.10 14.38
C PHE A 252 -12.30 22.41 13.93
N SER A 253 -13.62 22.43 13.73
CA SER A 253 -14.36 23.63 13.32
C SER A 253 -14.89 24.47 14.50
N GLU A 254 -15.18 23.85 15.65
CA GLU A 254 -15.60 24.56 16.86
C GLU A 254 -14.44 25.20 17.65
N GLY A 255 -13.19 24.79 17.41
CA GLY A 255 -12.02 25.33 18.10
C GLY A 255 -11.45 26.65 17.55
N VAL A 256 -12.04 27.21 16.48
CA VAL A 256 -11.60 28.47 15.85
C VAL A 256 -12.59 29.62 16.09
N SER A 257 -13.68 29.37 16.82
CA SER A 257 -14.57 30.41 17.33
C SER A 257 -14.46 30.50 18.85
N LEU A 258 -13.46 31.26 19.33
CA LEU A 258 -13.53 32.26 20.41
C LEU A 258 -12.15 32.88 20.63
#